data_AF-A0A967T5E2-F1
#
_entry.id   AF-A0A967T5E2-F1
#
_cell.length_a   1.000
_cell.length_b   1.000
_cell.length_c   1.000
_cell.angle_alpha   90.00
_cell.angle_beta   90.00
_cell.angle_gamma   90.00
#
_symmetry.space_group_name_H-M   'P 1'
#
loop_
_entity.id
_entity.type
_entity.pdbx_description
1 polymer ?
#
loop_
_entity_poly.entity_id
_entity_poly.type
_entity_poly.pdbx_seq_one_letter_code
_entity_poly.pdbx_strand_id
1 'polypeptide(L)'
;MFTRYLHDPGNPHSLSHDQIYSIYGDRSGTLWIGTQGGGLNRYDRDTNRFIQYRHHPNNPTSLSHDEVYVIFEDRSGVMWLGTNGGGLCIFDR
;
A
#
# COMPACT_ATOMS: atom_id res chain seq x y z
N MET A 1 -23.98 -10.12 -0.32
CA MET A 1 -23.80 -8.69 -0.69
C MET A 1 -22.31 -8.46 -0.86
N PHE A 2 -21.88 -7.73 -1.89
CA PHE A 2 -20.47 -7.44 -2.17
C PHE A 2 -20.27 -5.93 -2.24
N THR A 3 -19.13 -5.45 -1.73
CA THR A 3 -18.68 -4.06 -1.86
C THR A 3 -17.44 -4.04 -2.75
N ARG A 4 -17.40 -3.13 -3.73
CA ARG A 4 -16.25 -2.95 -4.62
C ARG A 4 -15.62 -1.59 -4.32
N TYR A 5 -14.30 -1.61 -4.12
CA TYR A 5 -13.49 -0.40 -4.01
C TYR A 5 -12.70 -0.25 -5.31
N LEU A 6 -12.74 0.95 -5.89
CA LEU A 6 -12.07 1.25 -7.14
C LEU A 6 -11.25 2.50 -7.04
N HIS A 7 -10.26 2.56 -7.90
CA HIS A 7 -9.54 3.78 -8.18
C HIS A 7 -10.48 4.79 -8.83
N ASP A 8 -10.57 5.94 -8.18
CA ASP A 8 -11.25 7.12 -8.68
C ASP A 8 -10.22 8.27 -8.75
N PRO A 9 -9.78 8.66 -9.97
CA PRO A 9 -8.82 9.75 -10.16
C PRO A 9 -9.28 11.09 -9.57
N GLY A 10 -10.58 11.31 -9.41
CA GLY A 10 -11.15 12.52 -8.79
C GLY A 10 -11.16 12.48 -7.26
N ASN A 11 -10.85 11.34 -6.65
CA ASN A 11 -10.87 11.15 -5.21
C ASN A 11 -9.51 10.63 -4.70
N PRO A 12 -8.69 11.49 -4.07
CA PRO A 12 -7.38 11.08 -3.54
C PRO A 12 -7.46 10.09 -2.36
N HIS A 13 -8.66 9.86 -1.82
CA HIS A 13 -8.93 8.89 -0.76
C HIS A 13 -9.51 7.57 -1.28
N SER A 14 -9.60 7.41 -2.60
CA SER A 14 -9.92 6.12 -3.23
C SER A 14 -8.69 5.21 -3.27
N LEU A 15 -8.90 3.94 -3.62
CA LEU A 15 -7.81 3.00 -3.89
C LEU A 15 -6.88 3.58 -4.97
N SER A 16 -5.56 3.42 -4.85
CA SER A 16 -4.65 4.07 -5.78
C SER A 16 -4.58 3.42 -7.18
N HIS A 17 -5.01 2.17 -7.30
CA HIS A 17 -4.99 1.42 -8.56
C HIS A 17 -5.92 0.20 -8.48
N ASP A 18 -6.58 -0.17 -9.58
CA ASP A 18 -7.55 -1.29 -9.59
C ASP A 18 -6.91 -2.68 -9.63
N GLN A 19 -5.69 -2.78 -10.16
CA GLN A 19 -4.92 -4.03 -10.13
C GLN A 19 -4.17 -4.16 -8.81
N ILE A 20 -4.59 -5.17 -8.03
CA ILE A 20 -4.04 -5.51 -6.73
C ILE A 20 -3.08 -6.69 -6.86
N TYR A 21 -1.90 -6.57 -6.26
CA TYR A 21 -0.92 -7.67 -6.17
C TYR A 21 -0.90 -8.33 -4.80
N SER A 22 -1.07 -7.56 -3.73
CA SER A 22 -1.04 -8.10 -2.37
C SER A 22 -2.03 -7.41 -1.47
N ILE A 23 -2.58 -8.17 -0.51
CA ILE A 23 -3.38 -7.67 0.59
C ILE A 23 -2.82 -8.29 1.86
N TYR A 24 -2.58 -7.46 2.88
CA TYR A 24 -2.04 -7.88 4.15
C TYR A 24 -2.81 -7.22 5.30
N GLY A 25 -3.30 -8.03 6.24
CA GLY A 25 -3.83 -7.54 7.51
C GLY A 25 -2.75 -7.60 8.56
N ASP A 26 -2.37 -6.45 9.12
CA ASP A 26 -1.35 -6.42 10.15
C ASP A 26 -1.88 -6.77 11.54
N ARG A 27 -0.96 -6.88 12.51
CA ARG A 27 -1.28 -7.21 13.90
C ARG A 27 -2.20 -6.21 14.60
N SER A 28 -2.27 -4.96 14.13
CA SER A 28 -3.19 -3.94 14.64
C SER A 28 -4.60 -4.07 14.03
N GLY A 29 -4.76 -4.95 13.03
CA GLY A 29 -5.99 -5.13 12.27
C GLY A 29 -6.10 -4.18 11.06
N THR A 30 -5.07 -3.38 10.78
CA THR A 30 -5.05 -2.47 9.61
C THR A 30 -4.84 -3.28 8.34
N LEU A 31 -5.59 -2.94 7.28
CA LEU A 31 -5.42 -3.56 5.96
C LEU A 31 -4.49 -2.73 5.08
N TRP A 32 -3.54 -3.42 4.48
CA TRP A 32 -2.55 -2.89 3.56
C TRP A 32 -2.71 -3.55 2.19
N ILE A 33 -2.62 -2.75 1.13
CA ILE A 33 -2.89 -3.19 -0.23
C ILE A 33 -1.76 -2.72 -1.15
N GLY A 34 -1.00 -3.68 -1.68
CA GLY A 34 0.05 -3.45 -2.67
C GLY A 34 -0.53 -3.53 -4.08
N THR A 35 -0.19 -2.56 -4.92
CA THR A 35 -0.78 -2.41 -6.25
C THR A 35 0.24 -2.49 -7.37
N GLN A 36 -0.25 -2.62 -8.60
CA GLN A 36 0.54 -2.70 -9.85
C GLN A 36 1.13 -1.36 -10.33
N GLY A 37 1.00 -0.27 -9.58
CA GLY A 37 1.48 1.04 -10.04
C GLY A 37 0.92 2.25 -9.29
N GLY A 38 0.07 2.02 -8.29
CA GLY A 38 -0.39 3.06 -7.38
C GLY A 38 0.32 3.05 -6.02
N GLY A 39 1.37 2.24 -5.86
CA GLY A 39 2.10 2.06 -4.61
C GLY A 39 1.37 1.21 -3.57
N LEU A 40 1.57 1.57 -2.30
CA LEU A 40 0.97 0.92 -1.13
C LEU A 40 -0.22 1.73 -0.64
N ASN A 41 -1.33 1.07 -0.32
CA ASN A 41 -2.49 1.70 0.30
C ASN A 41 -2.69 1.16 1.71
N ARG A 42 -3.01 2.06 2.65
CA ARG A 42 -3.55 1.72 3.96
C ARG A 42 -5.04 2.00 3.96
N TYR A 43 -5.85 0.99 4.27
CA TYR A 43 -7.29 1.15 4.38
C TYR A 43 -7.68 1.54 5.80
N ASP A 44 -8.21 2.75 5.93
CA ASP A 44 -8.86 3.25 7.14
C ASP A 44 -10.34 2.86 7.10
N ARG A 45 -10.70 1.90 7.97
CA ARG A 45 -12.06 1.37 8.06
C ARG A 45 -13.04 2.36 8.69
N ASP A 46 -12.58 3.25 9.56
CA ASP A 46 -13.45 4.16 10.31
C ASP A 46 -13.96 5.26 9.39
N THR A 47 -13.09 5.74 8.50
CA THR A 47 -13.45 6.78 7.53
C THR A 47 -13.81 6.24 6.15
N ASN A 48 -13.63 4.93 5.94
CA ASN A 48 -13.78 4.25 4.65
C ASN A 48 -12.93 4.90 3.54
N ARG A 49 -11.67 5.19 3.86
CA ARG A 49 -10.71 5.89 2.98
C ARG A 49 -9.43 5.10 2.83
N PHE A 50 -8.74 5.34 1.73
CA PHE A 50 -7.39 4.83 1.49
C PHE A 50 -6.38 5.97 1.65
N ILE A 51 -5.30 5.68 2.37
CA ILE A 51 -4.11 6.52 2.44
C ILE A 51 -3.08 5.89 1.52
N GLN A 52 -2.61 6.67 0.55
CA GLN A 52 -1.72 6.20 -0.51
C GLN A 52 -0.27 6.58 -0.20
N TYR A 53 0.64 5.63 -0.30
CA TYR A 53 2.09 5.82 -0.23
C TYR A 53 2.66 5.48 -1.60
N ARG A 54 3.41 6.40 -2.21
CA ARG A 54 3.95 6.28 -3.57
C ARG A 54 5.44 6.57 -3.61
N HIS A 55 6.07 6.23 -4.71
CA HIS A 55 7.42 6.64 -5.03
C HIS A 55 7.47 8.14 -5.36
N HIS A 56 8.40 8.83 -4.74
CA HIS A 56 8.72 10.22 -5.01
C HIS A 56 10.22 10.34 -5.26
N PRO A 57 10.68 10.59 -6.50
CA PRO A 57 12.11 10.59 -6.84
C PRO A 57 12.98 11.52 -6.00
N ASN A 58 12.39 12.62 -5.49
CA ASN A 58 13.07 13.62 -4.68
C ASN A 58 12.92 13.40 -3.17
N ASN A 59 12.26 12.32 -2.75
CA ASN A 59 12.09 11.96 -1.34
C ASN A 59 12.62 10.54 -1.08
N PRO A 60 13.81 10.39 -0.49
CA PRO A 60 14.42 9.08 -0.24
C PRO A 60 13.67 8.24 0.83
N THR A 61 12.74 8.84 1.59
CA THR A 61 11.91 8.10 2.55
C THR A 61 10.58 7.64 1.98
N SER A 62 10.31 7.94 0.70
CA SER A 62 9.16 7.41 -0.03
C SER A 62 9.38 5.96 -0.48
N LEU A 63 8.38 5.32 -1.07
CA LEU A 63 8.56 3.97 -1.64
C LEU A 63 9.65 3.98 -2.70
N SER A 64 10.38 2.88 -2.87
CA SER A 64 11.39 2.78 -3.92
C SER A 64 10.80 2.55 -5.31
N HIS A 65 9.57 2.03 -5.40
CA HIS A 65 8.82 1.86 -6.65
C HIS A 65 7.32 1.77 -6.35
N ASP A 66 6.48 2.11 -7.33
CA ASP A 66 5.00 2.10 -7.21
C ASP A 66 4.35 0.73 -7.45
N GLU A 67 5.16 -0.29 -7.75
CA GLU A 67 4.70 -1.66 -7.89
C GLU A 67 5.08 -2.43 -6.64
N VAL A 68 4.08 -2.83 -5.84
CA VAL A 68 4.29 -3.49 -4.54
C VAL A 68 3.73 -4.91 -4.61
N TYR A 69 4.63 -5.88 -4.80
CA TYR A 69 4.28 -7.29 -4.98
C TYR A 69 3.98 -8.01 -3.68
N VAL A 70 4.74 -7.70 -2.63
CA VAL A 70 4.70 -8.44 -1.36
C VAL A 70 4.68 -7.44 -0.21
N ILE A 71 3.82 -7.73 0.76
CA ILE A 71 3.79 -7.06 2.06
C ILE A 71 3.98 -8.15 3.12
N PHE A 72 4.96 -7.98 3.99
CA PHE A 72 5.27 -8.92 5.05
C PHE A 72 5.60 -8.17 6.34
N GLU A 73 4.96 -8.52 7.44
CA GLU A 73 5.33 -8.03 8.77
C GLU A 73 6.11 -9.10 9.52
N ASP A 74 7.30 -8.75 10.00
CA ASP A 74 8.13 -9.69 10.75
C ASP A 74 7.69 -9.81 12.22
N ARG A 75 8.46 -10.61 13.00
CA ARG A 75 8.12 -10.85 14.40
C ARG A 75 8.26 -9.61 15.29
N SER A 76 9.14 -8.67 14.93
CA SER A 76 9.30 -7.37 15.61
C SER A 76 8.23 -6.35 15.24
N GLY A 77 7.40 -6.63 14.22
CA GLY A 77 6.37 -5.70 13.76
C GLY A 77 6.86 -4.75 12.65
N VAL A 78 8.07 -4.96 12.13
CA VAL A 78 8.59 -4.19 11.00
C VAL A 78 7.93 -4.69 9.73
N MET A 79 7.46 -3.76 8.90
CA MET A 79 6.85 -4.08 7.61
C MET A 79 7.87 -4.00 6.49
N TRP A 80 7.92 -5.06 5.70
CA TRP A 80 8.82 -5.26 4.57
C TRP A 80 8.01 -5.30 3.28
N LEU A 81 8.42 -4.52 2.29
CA LEU A 81 7.73 -4.37 1.01
C LEU A 81 8.67 -4.76 -0.13
N GLY A 82 8.31 -5.81 -0.87
CA GLY A 82 9.01 -6.19 -2.10
C GLY A 82 8.47 -5.42 -3.29
N THR A 83 9.32 -4.66 -3.97
CA THR A 83 8.91 -3.78 -5.08
C THR A 83 9.53 -4.18 -6.41
N ASN A 84 8.90 -3.81 -7.53
CA ASN A 84 9.45 -4.09 -8.87
C ASN A 84 10.69 -3.22 -9.14
N GLY A 85 11.86 -3.80 -9.34
CA GLY A 85 13.09 -3.07 -9.68
C GLY A 85 13.65 -2.15 -8.59
N GLY A 86 12.85 -1.74 -7.60
CA GLY A 86 13.24 -0.93 -6.44
C GLY A 86 13.71 -1.74 -5.23
N GLY A 87 13.75 -3.07 -5.33
CA GLY A 87 14.26 -3.96 -4.28
C GLY A 87 13.31 -4.09 -3.09
N LEU A 88 13.83 -3.82 -1.88
CA LEU A 88 13.14 -4.03 -0.61
C LEU A 88 13.00 -2.70 0.13
N CYS A 89 11.78 -2.31 0.50
CA CYS A 89 11.54 -1.20 1.41
C CYS A 89 11.21 -1.69 2.80
N ILE A 90 11.69 -0.96 3.80
CA ILE A 90 11.23 -1.06 5.19
C ILE A 90 10.25 0.09 5.42
N PHE A 91 9.09 -0.23 5.97
CA PHE A 91 8.09 0.75 6.37
C PHE A 91 8.00 0.76 7.89
N ASP A 92 8.55 1.82 8.49
CA ASP A 92 8.43 2.10 9.92
C ASP A 92 7.11 2.85 10.18
N ARG A 93 6.41 2.48 11.25
CA ARG A 93 5.05 2.94 11.55
C ARG A 93 5.03 4.14 12.48
#